data_AF-A0A349M4T0-F1
#
_entry.id   AF-A0A349M4T0-F1
#
_cell.length_a   1.000
_cell.length_b   1.000
_cell.length_c   1.000
_cell.angle_alpha   90.00
_cell.angle_beta   90.00
_cell.angle_gamma   90.00
#
_symmetry.space_group_name_H-M   'P 1'
#
loop_
_entity.id
_entity.type
_entity.pdbx_description
1 polymer ?
#
loop_
_entity_poly.entity_id
_entity_poly.type
_entity_poly.pdbx_seq_one_letter_code
_entity_poly.pdbx_strand_id
1 'polypeptide(L)'
;DWLERFQISANRKKKIEELSKGNQQKVQFLATILHNPTILVMDEPFSGLDPVNANVLKEAFLEMHRRGKTIIFSTHQLEQAEELCQDIVIINKGQSVVQGSVREVKRQHGRNVARLKLDNDPEASWLEQLPGVQVTKRREDYIEMHIQVNLNPNVIVEAALQHGGIISRFELT
;
A
#
# COMPACT_ATOMS: atom_id res chain seq x y z
N ASP A 1 12.85 27.27 -6.66
CA ASP A 1 12.07 26.11 -7.15
C ASP A 1 12.23 24.88 -6.25
N TRP A 2 13.15 23.95 -6.51
CA TRP A 2 13.22 22.69 -5.73
C TRP A 2 13.50 22.86 -4.23
N LEU A 3 14.45 23.71 -3.84
CA LEU A 3 14.76 23.97 -2.43
C LEU A 3 13.56 24.56 -1.66
N GLU A 4 12.74 25.38 -2.33
CA GLU A 4 11.54 25.97 -1.75
C GLU A 4 10.44 24.93 -1.63
N ARG A 5 10.20 24.14 -2.69
CA ARG A 5 9.22 23.05 -2.69
C ARG A 5 9.48 22.05 -1.57
N PHE A 6 10.75 21.70 -1.34
CA PHE A 6 11.17 20.79 -0.27
C PHE A 6 11.39 21.49 1.08
N GLN A 7 11.11 22.79 1.18
CA GLN A 7 11.22 23.60 2.41
C GLN A 7 12.61 23.54 3.07
N ILE A 8 13.68 23.54 2.26
CA ILE A 8 15.08 23.49 2.72
C ILE A 8 15.92 24.69 2.25
N SER A 9 15.29 25.76 1.78
CA SER A 9 15.99 26.98 1.34
C SER A 9 16.89 27.58 2.44
N ALA A 10 16.45 27.56 3.70
CA ALA A 10 17.23 28.04 4.84
C ALA A 10 18.49 27.19 5.12
N ASN A 11 18.52 25.96 4.62
CA ASN A 11 19.62 25.01 4.80
C ASN A 11 20.67 25.09 3.70
N ARG A 12 20.49 25.95 2.68
CA ARG A 12 21.34 26.01 1.48
C ARG A 12 22.84 26.15 1.74
N LYS A 13 23.23 26.87 2.80
CA LYS A 13 24.63 27.11 3.17
C LYS A 13 25.12 26.24 4.33
N LYS A 14 24.25 25.40 4.89
CA LYS A 14 24.63 24.50 5.98
C LYS A 14 25.39 23.29 5.43
N LYS A 15 26.29 22.75 6.25
CA LYS A 15 26.94 21.48 5.90
C LYS A 15 25.93 20.33 6.00
N ILE A 16 26.15 19.25 5.25
CA ILE A 16 25.26 18.07 5.27
C ILE A 16 25.14 17.47 6.68
N GLU A 17 26.24 17.45 7.43
CA GLU A 17 26.29 16.97 8.83
C GLU A 17 25.41 17.78 9.79
N GLU A 18 25.07 19.02 9.46
CA GLU A 18 24.21 19.89 10.27
C GLU A 18 22.71 19.71 9.96
N LEU A 19 22.37 18.88 8.97
CA LEU A 19 21.00 18.65 8.54
C LEU A 19 20.38 17.47 9.29
N SER A 20 19.08 17.55 9.56
CA SER A 20 18.31 16.38 10.00
C SER A 20 18.34 15.29 8.92
N LYS A 21 18.17 14.02 9.32
CA LYS A 21 18.13 12.89 8.38
C LYS A 21 17.15 13.12 7.22
N GLY A 22 15.95 13.63 7.50
CA GLY A 22 14.98 13.96 6.45
C GLY A 22 15.46 15.05 5.48
N ASN A 23 16.15 16.09 5.97
CA ASN A 23 16.73 17.11 5.10
C ASN A 23 17.94 16.59 4.29
N GLN A 24 18.73 15.67 4.86
CA GLN A 24 19.78 14.98 4.10
C GLN A 24 19.17 14.16 2.95
N GLN A 25 18.09 13.41 3.22
CA GLN A 25 17.36 12.64 2.22
C GLN A 25 16.83 13.53 1.08
N LYS A 26 16.27 14.71 1.41
CA LYS A 26 15.83 15.70 0.41
C LYS A 26 16.99 16.18 -0.46
N VAL A 27 18.12 16.54 0.14
CA VAL A 27 19.30 16.98 -0.62
C VAL A 27 19.81 15.87 -1.53
N GLN A 28 19.85 14.61 -1.05
CA GLN A 28 20.19 13.45 -1.86
C GLN A 28 19.25 13.29 -3.06
N PHE A 29 17.93 13.35 -2.84
CA PHE A 29 16.95 13.31 -3.93
C PHE A 29 17.20 14.41 -4.95
N LEU A 30 17.38 15.66 -4.49
CA LEU A 30 17.64 16.80 -5.37
C LEU A 30 18.93 16.63 -6.18
N ALA A 31 19.99 16.11 -5.58
CA ALA A 31 21.23 15.80 -6.29
C ALA A 31 21.01 14.75 -7.38
N THR A 32 20.22 13.71 -7.11
CA THR A 32 19.90 12.65 -8.07
C THR A 32 19.09 13.16 -9.27
N ILE A 33 18.19 14.12 -9.07
CA ILE A 33 17.37 14.65 -10.18
C ILE A 33 17.99 15.85 -10.91
N LEU A 34 19.02 16.47 -10.34
CA LEU A 34 19.60 17.73 -10.83
C LEU A 34 20.06 17.67 -12.29
N HIS A 35 20.62 16.53 -12.71
CA HIS A 35 21.12 16.29 -14.06
C HIS A 35 20.04 15.78 -15.02
N ASN A 36 18.77 15.86 -14.63
CA ASN A 36 17.60 15.49 -15.43
C ASN A 36 17.63 14.06 -16.02
N PRO A 37 17.86 13.02 -15.19
CA PRO A 37 18.00 11.64 -15.66
C PRO A 37 16.74 11.15 -16.38
N THR A 38 16.88 10.21 -17.33
CA THR A 38 15.74 9.52 -17.95
C THR A 38 15.21 8.37 -17.10
N ILE A 39 16.09 7.74 -16.32
CA ILE A 39 15.78 6.65 -15.38
C ILE A 39 16.29 7.03 -13.99
N LEU A 40 15.42 6.93 -12.99
CA LEU A 40 15.71 7.21 -11.60
C LEU A 40 15.62 5.90 -10.80
N VAL A 41 16.71 5.52 -10.11
CA VAL A 41 16.74 4.35 -9.23
C VAL A 41 17.01 4.81 -7.80
N MET A 42 16.14 4.46 -6.86
CA MET A 42 16.24 4.90 -5.47
C MET A 42 16.00 3.76 -4.48
N ASP A 43 16.82 3.70 -3.44
CA ASP A 43 16.62 2.77 -2.34
C ASP A 43 15.87 3.45 -1.19
N GLU A 44 14.68 2.94 -0.84
CA GLU A 44 13.83 3.42 0.27
C GLU A 44 13.69 4.96 0.33
N PRO A 45 13.28 5.64 -0.77
CA PRO A 45 13.39 7.10 -0.87
C PRO A 45 12.52 7.87 0.12
N PHE A 46 11.48 7.23 0.66
CA PHE A 46 10.55 7.82 1.64
C PHE A 46 11.01 7.63 3.09
N SER A 47 12.07 6.86 3.33
CA SER A 47 12.54 6.54 4.69
C SER A 47 13.03 7.77 5.43
N GLY A 48 12.59 7.94 6.69
CA GLY A 48 13.01 9.06 7.55
C GLY A 48 12.39 10.41 7.18
N LEU A 49 11.42 10.45 6.27
CA LEU A 49 10.58 11.63 6.02
C LEU A 49 9.33 11.59 6.90
N ASP A 50 8.94 12.75 7.43
CA ASP A 50 7.60 12.93 7.98
C ASP A 50 6.52 12.87 6.88
N PRO A 51 5.23 12.68 7.24
CA PRO A 51 4.15 12.54 6.26
C PRO A 51 4.03 13.70 5.26
N VAL A 52 4.30 14.93 5.70
CA VAL A 52 4.21 16.12 4.83
C VAL A 52 5.30 16.05 3.75
N ASN A 53 6.53 15.76 4.15
CA ASN A 53 7.65 15.67 3.21
C ASN A 53 7.58 14.43 2.32
N ALA A 54 7.03 13.31 2.81
CA ALA A 54 6.76 12.14 1.99
C ALA A 54 5.80 12.50 0.84
N ASN A 55 4.73 13.25 1.12
CA ASN A 55 3.79 13.69 0.08
C ASN A 55 4.44 14.60 -0.98
N VAL A 56 5.30 15.55 -0.57
CA VAL A 56 6.04 16.38 -1.52
C VAL A 56 6.90 15.53 -2.47
N LEU A 57 7.57 14.50 -1.94
CA LEU A 57 8.36 13.57 -2.74
C LEU A 57 7.50 12.72 -3.68
N LYS A 58 6.35 12.23 -3.21
CA LYS A 58 5.36 11.50 -4.03
C LYS A 58 4.91 12.32 -5.22
N GLU A 59 4.53 13.58 -5.00
CA GLU A 59 4.12 14.49 -6.07
C GLU A 59 5.24 14.72 -7.08
N ALA A 60 6.49 14.83 -6.62
CA ALA A 60 7.65 14.97 -7.49
C ALA A 60 7.84 13.74 -8.38
N PHE A 61 7.66 12.53 -7.84
CA PHE A 61 7.74 11.29 -8.63
C PHE A 61 6.65 11.24 -9.69
N LEU A 62 5.39 11.55 -9.32
CA LEU A 62 4.27 11.55 -10.25
C LEU A 62 4.47 12.59 -11.36
N GLU A 63 5.00 13.77 -11.05
CA GLU A 63 5.33 14.79 -12.04
C GLU A 63 6.43 14.33 -12.99
N MET A 64 7.50 13.73 -12.47
CA MET A 64 8.58 13.19 -13.29
C MET A 64 8.08 12.05 -14.19
N HIS A 65 7.25 11.16 -13.67
CA HIS A 65 6.62 10.11 -14.46
C HIS A 65 5.77 10.69 -15.60
N ARG A 66 4.93 11.70 -15.33
CA ARG A 66 4.14 12.42 -16.36
C ARG A 66 5.02 13.09 -17.43
N ARG A 67 6.27 13.44 -17.09
CA ARG A 67 7.28 13.96 -18.03
C ARG A 67 8.04 12.86 -18.79
N GLY A 68 7.61 11.61 -18.70
CA GLY A 68 8.22 10.47 -19.42
C GLY A 68 9.48 9.91 -18.76
N LYS A 69 9.69 10.17 -17.46
CA LYS A 69 10.80 9.56 -16.71
C LYS A 69 10.40 8.17 -16.19
N THR A 70 11.34 7.24 -16.21
CA THR A 70 11.19 5.93 -15.56
C THR A 70 11.69 6.03 -14.13
N ILE A 71 10.92 5.53 -13.17
CA ILE A 71 11.28 5.55 -11.75
C ILE A 71 11.20 4.12 -11.23
N ILE A 72 12.30 3.66 -10.61
CA ILE A 72 12.42 2.38 -9.93
C ILE A 72 12.78 2.70 -8.49
N PHE A 73 11.99 2.22 -7.54
CA PHE A 73 12.34 2.38 -6.14
C PHE A 73 12.00 1.14 -5.33
N SER A 74 12.76 0.90 -4.27
CA SER A 74 12.43 -0.08 -3.24
C SER A 74 11.60 0.57 -2.14
N THR A 75 10.68 -0.19 -1.57
CA THR A 75 9.95 0.15 -0.35
C THR A 75 9.48 -1.12 0.32
N HIS A 76 9.46 -1.12 1.65
CA HIS A 76 8.78 -2.13 2.45
C HIS A 76 7.30 -1.79 2.71
N GLN A 77 6.84 -0.60 2.29
CA GLN A 77 5.48 -0.13 2.53
C GLN A 77 4.61 -0.39 1.30
N LEU A 78 3.70 -1.36 1.42
CA LEU A 78 2.81 -1.73 0.32
C LEU A 78 1.92 -0.56 -0.14
N GLU A 79 1.43 0.25 0.78
CA GLU A 79 0.61 1.43 0.47
C GLU A 79 1.31 2.41 -0.49
N GLN A 80 2.63 2.62 -0.32
CA GLN A 80 3.41 3.48 -1.22
C GLN A 80 3.55 2.86 -2.62
N ALA A 81 3.80 1.55 -2.68
CA ALA A 81 3.89 0.83 -3.94
C ALA A 81 2.53 0.86 -4.67
N GLU A 82 1.43 0.76 -3.94
CA GLU A 82 0.08 0.80 -4.49
C GLU A 82 -0.31 2.17 -5.05
N GLU A 83 0.11 3.24 -4.38
CA GLU A 83 -0.23 4.61 -4.77
C GLU A 83 0.59 5.09 -5.97
N LEU A 84 1.85 4.66 -6.07
CA LEU A 84 2.82 5.24 -7.02
C LEU A 84 3.17 4.35 -8.20
N CYS A 85 3.08 3.02 -8.06
CA CYS A 85 3.61 2.10 -9.06
C CYS A 85 2.54 1.60 -10.04
N GLN A 86 2.96 1.39 -11.29
CA GLN A 86 2.18 0.63 -12.27
C GLN A 86 2.44 -0.87 -12.10
N ASP A 87 3.71 -1.23 -11.89
CA ASP A 87 4.20 -2.58 -11.71
C ASP A 87 5.01 -2.72 -10.42
N ILE A 88 4.95 -3.89 -9.79
CA ILE A 88 5.73 -4.21 -8.60
C ILE A 88 6.40 -5.58 -8.74
N VAL A 89 7.50 -5.73 -8.01
CA VAL A 89 8.20 -6.99 -7.81
C VAL A 89 8.41 -7.18 -6.32
N ILE A 90 7.91 -8.29 -5.77
CA ILE A 90 8.15 -8.68 -4.37
C ILE A 90 9.33 -9.63 -4.36
N ILE A 91 10.37 -9.28 -3.60
CA ILE A 91 11.59 -10.07 -3.46
C ILE A 91 11.61 -10.73 -2.08
N ASN A 92 11.86 -12.03 -2.04
CA ASN A 92 12.08 -12.78 -0.80
C ASN A 92 13.30 -13.70 -0.97
N LYS A 93 14.24 -13.67 -0.03
CA LYS A 93 15.50 -14.45 -0.08
C LYS A 93 16.24 -14.33 -1.41
N GLY A 94 16.29 -13.12 -1.98
CA GLY A 94 16.97 -12.83 -3.24
C GLY A 94 16.28 -13.36 -4.49
N GLN A 95 15.04 -13.84 -4.39
CA GLN A 95 14.25 -14.35 -5.51
C GLN A 95 13.00 -13.47 -5.69
N SER A 96 12.61 -13.24 -6.95
CA SER A 96 11.30 -12.66 -7.27
C SER A 96 10.23 -13.70 -6.95
N VAL A 97 9.38 -13.42 -5.96
CA VAL A 97 8.28 -14.30 -5.57
C VAL A 97 6.96 -13.89 -6.22
N VAL A 98 6.80 -12.61 -6.53
CA VAL A 98 5.62 -12.06 -7.20
C VAL A 98 6.06 -10.91 -8.09
N GLN A 99 5.55 -10.85 -9.32
CA GLN A 99 5.81 -9.77 -10.26
C GLN A 99 4.57 -9.51 -11.13
N GLY A 100 4.31 -8.24 -11.44
CA GLY A 100 3.27 -7.84 -12.39
C GLY A 100 2.72 -6.47 -12.07
N SER A 101 1.61 -6.12 -12.70
CA SER A 101 0.93 -4.87 -12.39
C SER A 101 0.42 -4.89 -10.95
N VAL A 102 0.41 -3.73 -10.28
CA VAL A 102 -0.12 -3.61 -8.91
C VAL A 102 -1.54 -4.19 -8.82
N ARG A 103 -2.36 -3.99 -9.86
CA ARG A 103 -3.73 -4.52 -9.95
C ARG A 103 -3.77 -6.04 -10.00
N GLU A 104 -2.90 -6.66 -10.79
CA GLU A 104 -2.85 -8.12 -10.91
C GLU A 104 -2.29 -8.77 -9.65
N VAL A 105 -1.22 -8.20 -9.08
CA VAL A 105 -0.66 -8.67 -7.83
C VAL A 105 -1.68 -8.58 -6.71
N LYS A 106 -2.43 -7.48 -6.62
CA LYS A 106 -3.58 -7.35 -5.70
C LYS A 106 -4.67 -8.36 -5.97
N ARG A 107 -5.01 -8.66 -7.22
CA ARG A 107 -6.06 -9.65 -7.51
C ARG A 107 -5.61 -11.05 -7.13
N GLN A 108 -4.35 -11.39 -7.36
CA GLN A 108 -3.82 -12.73 -7.10
C GLN A 108 -3.50 -12.96 -5.61
N HIS A 109 -3.15 -11.91 -4.87
CA HIS A 109 -2.64 -12.01 -3.50
C HIS A 109 -3.37 -11.11 -2.48
N GLY A 110 -4.24 -10.21 -2.91
CA GLY A 110 -4.95 -9.26 -2.07
C GLY A 110 -6.41 -9.65 -1.85
N ARG A 111 -6.89 -9.38 -0.63
CA ARG A 111 -8.31 -9.45 -0.23
C ARG A 111 -8.94 -10.83 -0.23
N ASN A 112 -8.19 -11.80 0.28
CA ASN A 112 -8.78 -13.08 0.66
C ASN A 112 -9.30 -13.06 2.09
N VAL A 113 -9.21 -11.98 2.88
CA VAL A 113 -9.72 -11.99 4.26
C VAL A 113 -10.94 -11.09 4.39
N ALA A 114 -12.10 -11.68 4.69
CA ALA A 114 -13.27 -10.93 5.13
C ALA A 114 -13.43 -10.98 6.64
N ARG A 115 -13.97 -9.90 7.20
CA ARG A 115 -14.44 -9.83 8.58
C ARG A 115 -15.91 -9.45 8.59
N LEU A 116 -16.72 -10.24 9.27
CA LEU A 116 -18.16 -10.03 9.42
C LEU A 116 -18.52 -9.94 10.91
N LYS A 117 -19.29 -8.93 11.31
CA LYS A 117 -19.95 -8.86 12.62
C LYS A 117 -21.45 -8.87 12.42
N LEU A 118 -22.12 -9.81 13.10
CA LEU A 118 -23.57 -9.88 13.20
C LEU A 118 -23.96 -9.67 14.65
N ASP A 119 -24.89 -8.75 14.90
CA ASP A 119 -25.31 -8.42 16.27
C ASP A 119 -26.22 -9.51 16.87
N ASN A 120 -26.93 -10.25 16.02
CA ASN A 120 -27.92 -11.25 16.41
C ASN A 120 -27.50 -12.70 16.14
N ASP A 121 -26.35 -12.92 15.51
CA ASP A 121 -25.80 -14.25 15.22
C ASP A 121 -24.26 -14.25 15.26
N PRO A 122 -23.64 -14.21 16.46
CA PRO A 122 -22.18 -14.14 16.60
C PRO A 122 -21.42 -15.38 16.10
N GLU A 123 -22.10 -16.52 15.97
CA GLU A 123 -21.49 -17.79 15.57
C GLU A 123 -21.52 -18.00 14.05
N ALA A 124 -22.61 -17.57 13.41
CA ALA A 124 -22.85 -17.64 11.97
C ALA A 124 -22.35 -18.95 11.34
N SER A 125 -22.78 -20.08 11.89
CA SER A 125 -22.29 -21.41 11.50
C SER A 125 -22.54 -21.74 10.02
N TRP A 126 -23.52 -21.08 9.39
CA TRP A 126 -23.79 -21.15 7.95
C TRP A 126 -22.62 -20.68 7.07
N LEU A 127 -21.69 -19.87 7.59
CA LEU A 127 -20.46 -19.47 6.87
C LEU A 127 -19.59 -20.68 6.50
N GLU A 128 -19.64 -21.76 7.29
CA GLU A 128 -18.88 -22.99 7.00
C GLU A 128 -19.44 -23.78 5.82
N GLN A 129 -20.71 -23.51 5.47
CA GLN A 129 -21.40 -24.17 4.36
C GLN A 129 -21.30 -23.37 3.06
N LEU A 130 -20.81 -22.13 3.12
CA LEU A 130 -20.68 -21.28 1.94
C LEU A 130 -19.50 -21.73 1.06
N PRO A 131 -19.75 -22.07 -0.22
CA PRO A 131 -18.68 -22.42 -1.15
C PRO A 131 -17.69 -21.26 -1.32
N GLY A 132 -16.40 -21.57 -1.18
CA GLY A 132 -15.34 -20.58 -1.33
C GLY A 132 -15.09 -19.68 -0.12
N VAL A 133 -15.75 -19.95 1.01
CA VAL A 133 -15.49 -19.32 2.31
C VAL A 133 -14.86 -20.33 3.25
N GLN A 134 -13.82 -19.93 3.97
CA GLN A 134 -13.17 -20.72 5.01
C GLN A 134 -13.05 -19.87 6.27
N VAL A 135 -13.87 -20.12 7.27
CA VAL A 135 -13.77 -19.43 8.57
C VAL A 135 -12.41 -19.75 9.19
N THR A 136 -11.65 -18.71 9.54
CA THR A 136 -10.32 -18.86 10.14
C THR A 136 -10.32 -18.57 11.64
N LYS A 137 -11.11 -17.59 12.08
CA LYS A 137 -11.22 -17.22 13.50
C LYS A 137 -12.61 -16.71 13.82
N ARG A 138 -13.10 -17.10 14.99
CA ARG A 138 -14.22 -16.43 15.67
C ARG A 138 -13.66 -15.60 16.82
N ARG A 139 -14.08 -14.34 16.91
CA ARG A 139 -13.76 -13.40 17.98
C ARG A 139 -15.09 -12.84 18.50
N GLU A 140 -15.10 -12.32 19.72
CA GLU A 140 -16.28 -11.67 20.29
C GLU A 140 -16.80 -10.51 19.41
N ASP A 141 -15.90 -9.85 18.68
CA ASP A 141 -16.24 -8.68 17.85
C ASP A 141 -16.45 -8.95 16.36
N TYR A 142 -16.00 -10.08 15.82
CA TYR A 142 -16.16 -10.40 14.39
C TYR A 142 -15.73 -11.85 14.10
N ILE A 143 -16.20 -12.34 12.97
CA ILE A 143 -15.78 -13.60 12.36
C ILE A 143 -14.82 -13.26 11.21
N GLU A 144 -13.61 -13.81 11.26
CA GLU A 144 -12.60 -13.71 10.20
C GLU A 144 -12.68 -14.95 9.31
N MET A 145 -12.67 -14.75 7.99
CA MET A 145 -12.77 -15.82 7.02
C MET A 145 -11.86 -15.56 5.82
N HIS A 146 -11.30 -16.63 5.28
CA HIS A 146 -10.65 -16.62 3.99
C HIS A 146 -11.69 -16.78 2.87
N ILE A 147 -11.56 -16.00 1.80
CA ILE A 147 -12.40 -16.03 0.62
C ILE A 147 -11.55 -16.46 -0.57
N GLN A 148 -12.08 -17.35 -1.41
CA GLN A 148 -11.46 -17.68 -2.68
C GLN A 148 -11.37 -16.45 -3.59
N VAL A 149 -10.24 -16.30 -4.29
CA VAL A 149 -9.92 -15.15 -5.17
C VAL A 149 -11.03 -14.77 -6.17
N ASN A 150 -11.83 -15.75 -6.62
CA ASN A 150 -12.89 -15.54 -7.61
C ASN A 150 -14.30 -15.43 -7.01
N LEU A 151 -14.45 -15.53 -5.68
CA LEU A 151 -15.75 -15.41 -5.02
C LEU A 151 -16.10 -13.92 -4.87
N ASN A 152 -17.30 -13.53 -5.31
CA ASN A 152 -17.82 -12.19 -5.04
C ASN A 152 -18.13 -12.05 -3.54
N PRO A 153 -17.50 -11.13 -2.80
CA PRO A 153 -17.73 -10.98 -1.36
C PRO A 153 -19.18 -10.63 -0.99
N ASN A 154 -19.95 -10.07 -1.92
CA ASN A 154 -21.37 -9.77 -1.69
C ASN A 154 -22.20 -11.02 -1.38
N VAL A 155 -21.77 -12.21 -1.82
CA VAL A 155 -22.44 -13.48 -1.48
C VAL A 155 -22.50 -13.69 0.04
N ILE A 156 -21.49 -13.24 0.78
CA ILE A 156 -21.46 -13.36 2.25
C ILE A 156 -22.48 -12.42 2.88
N VAL A 157 -22.58 -11.20 2.37
CA VAL A 157 -23.56 -10.19 2.81
C VAL A 157 -24.98 -10.65 2.51
N GLU A 158 -25.22 -11.15 1.30
CA GLU A 158 -26.52 -11.70 0.88
C GLU A 158 -26.94 -12.90 1.75
N ALA A 159 -26.02 -13.83 2.00
CA ALA A 159 -26.26 -14.98 2.86
C ALA A 159 -26.57 -14.57 4.31
N ALA A 160 -25.85 -13.58 4.86
CA ALA A 160 -26.13 -13.04 6.18
C ALA A 160 -27.55 -12.46 6.25
N LEU A 161 -27.96 -11.67 5.26
CA LEU A 161 -29.30 -11.09 5.19
C LEU A 161 -30.39 -12.17 5.04
N GLN A 162 -30.15 -13.22 4.25
CA GLN A 162 -31.07 -14.35 4.08
C GLN A 162 -31.30 -15.13 5.39
N HIS A 163 -30.27 -15.21 6.24
CA HIS A 163 -30.38 -15.80 7.59
C HIS A 163 -30.95 -14.81 8.63
N GLY A 164 -31.39 -13.62 8.20
CA GLY A 164 -31.92 -12.58 9.09
C GLY A 164 -30.87 -11.88 9.92
N GLY A 165 -29.59 -11.95 9.53
CA GLY A 165 -28.47 -11.32 10.22
C GLY A 165 -28.52 -9.80 10.18
N ILE A 166 -28.23 -9.16 11.32
CA ILE A 166 -28.06 -7.71 11.46
C ILE A 166 -26.57 -7.42 11.36
N ILE A 167 -26.13 -6.98 10.17
CA ILE A 167 -24.73 -6.72 9.88
C ILE A 167 -24.30 -5.38 10.47
N SER A 168 -23.47 -5.40 11.51
CA SER A 168 -22.89 -4.19 12.10
C SER A 168 -21.49 -3.88 11.58
N ARG A 169 -20.81 -4.85 10.96
CA ARG A 169 -19.50 -4.65 10.32
C ARG A 169 -19.28 -5.65 9.18
N PHE A 170 -18.80 -5.16 8.04
CA PHE A 170 -18.26 -6.00 6.97
C PHE A 170 -17.01 -5.32 6.37
N GLU A 171 -15.88 -6.00 6.40
CA GLU A 171 -14.59 -5.48 5.92
C GLU A 171 -13.86 -6.52 5.06
N LEU A 172 -13.15 -6.04 4.04
CA LEU A 172 -12.27 -6.83 3.18
C LEU A 172 -10.83 -6.35 3.33
N THR A 173 -9.93 -7.29 3.62
CA THR A 173 -8.50 -7.05 3.89
C THR A 173 -7.63 -7.92 3.00
#